data_AF-A0A2V7KK39-F1
#
_entry.id   AF-A0A2V7KK39-F1
#
_cell.length_a   1.000
_cell.length_b   1.000
_cell.length_c   1.000
_cell.angle_alpha   90.00
_cell.angle_beta   90.00
_cell.angle_gamma   90.00
#
_symmetry.space_group_name_H-M   'P 1'
#
loop_
_entity.id
_entity.type
_entity.pdbx_description
1 polymer ?
#
loop_
_entity_poly.entity_id
_entity_poly.type
_entity_poly.pdbx_seq_one_letter_code
_entity_poly.pdbx_strand_id
1 'polypeptide(L)'
;MHHGKWLTAAGVVALIVVAEREHSNSRREWNALLDICRSTQDACALGADGRYVRGDAEQLYQRSRAFDRRANRWLLGAQASLLATTALFIIDLHPGQGPDNIPYPPVKVGMRIAF
;
A
#
# COMPACT_ATOMS: atom_id res chain seq x y z
N MET A 1 -11.93 -7.17 23.69
CA MET A 1 -11.31 -6.02 23.00
C MET A 1 -12.11 -5.71 21.73
N HIS A 2 -13.17 -4.90 21.83
CA HIS A 2 -14.15 -4.80 20.72
C HIS A 2 -13.76 -3.78 19.63
N HIS A 3 -12.88 -2.82 19.92
CA HIS A 3 -12.48 -1.75 18.98
C HIS A 3 -11.20 -2.01 18.18
N GLY A 4 -10.44 -3.08 18.52
CA GLY A 4 -9.14 -3.35 17.92
C GLY A 4 -9.20 -3.53 16.40
N LYS A 5 -10.23 -4.22 15.90
CA LYS A 5 -10.46 -4.47 14.47
C LYS A 5 -10.67 -3.20 13.65
N TRP A 6 -11.44 -2.27 14.20
CA TRP A 6 -11.75 -1.01 13.53
C TRP A 6 -10.54 -0.06 13.55
N LEU A 7 -9.76 -0.09 14.63
CA LEU A 7 -8.49 0.63 14.70
C LEU A 7 -7.49 0.13 13.66
N THR A 8 -7.33 -1.18 13.50
CA THR A 8 -6.41 -1.73 12.49
C THR A 8 -6.91 -1.46 11.07
N ALA A 9 -8.22 -1.56 10.82
CA ALA A 9 -8.81 -1.20 9.53
C ALA A 9 -8.58 0.28 9.16
N ALA A 10 -8.80 1.20 10.11
CA ALA A 10 -8.49 2.62 9.91
C ALA A 10 -6.98 2.85 9.67
N GLY A 11 -6.13 2.09 10.35
CA GLY A 11 -4.68 2.09 10.14
C GLY A 11 -4.29 1.72 8.71
N VAL A 12 -4.90 0.68 8.12
CA VAL A 12 -4.66 0.30 6.71
C VAL A 12 -4.95 1.46 5.77
N VAL A 13 -6.11 2.11 5.92
CA VAL A 13 -6.51 3.24 5.07
C VAL A 13 -5.51 4.39 5.20
N ALA A 14 -5.10 4.75 6.42
CA ALA A 14 -4.11 5.80 6.65
C ALA A 14 -2.77 5.49 5.98
N LEU A 15 -2.29 4.25 6.09
CA LEU A 15 -1.04 3.80 5.47
C LEU A 15 -1.09 3.90 3.94
N ILE A 16 -2.21 3.51 3.32
CA ILE A 16 -2.41 3.64 1.87
C ILE A 16 -2.40 5.10 1.45
N VAL A 17 -3.11 5.98 2.16
CA VAL A 17 -3.14 7.42 1.86
C VAL A 17 -1.74 8.04 1.94
N VAL A 18 -0.97 7.69 2.96
CA VAL A 18 0.42 8.16 3.09
C VAL A 18 1.31 7.61 1.96
N ALA A 19 1.14 6.35 1.58
CA ALA A 19 1.86 5.75 0.46
C ALA A 19 1.57 6.48 -0.86
N GLU A 20 0.30 6.76 -1.17
CA GLU A 20 -0.11 7.51 -2.37
C GLU A 20 0.46 8.93 -2.38
N ARG A 21 0.51 9.59 -1.21
CA ARG A 21 1.11 10.91 -1.10
C ARG A 21 2.60 10.89 -1.44
N GLU A 22 3.35 9.94 -0.89
CA GLU A 22 4.78 9.76 -1.21
C GLU A 22 4.97 9.40 -2.70
N HIS A 23 4.09 8.56 -3.26
CA HIS A 23 4.12 8.20 -4.68
C HIS A 23 3.87 9.41 -5.58
N SER A 24 2.92 10.27 -5.23
CA SER A 24 2.64 11.52 -5.96
C SER A 24 3.87 12.43 -5.99
N ASN A 25 4.63 12.48 -4.89
CA ASN A 25 5.88 13.24 -4.80
C ASN A 25 6.95 12.63 -5.72
N SER A 26 7.09 11.30 -5.73
CA SER A 26 7.99 10.59 -6.66
C SER A 26 7.69 10.91 -8.12
N ARG A 27 6.40 10.88 -8.49
CA ARG A 27 5.94 11.19 -9.85
C ARG A 27 6.26 12.62 -10.28
N ARG A 28 6.16 13.61 -9.38
CA ARG A 28 6.52 14.99 -9.71
C ARG A 28 7.99 15.14 -10.06
N GLU A 29 8.88 14.56 -9.25
CA GLU A 29 10.34 14.60 -9.51
C GLU A 29 10.70 13.82 -10.78
N TRP A 30 10.02 12.68 -11.02
CA TRP A 30 10.20 11.88 -12.23
C TRP A 30 9.74 12.63 -13.50
N ASN A 31 8.61 13.32 -13.43
CA ASN A 31 8.13 14.13 -14.54
C ASN A 31 9.06 15.30 -14.85
N ALA A 32 9.62 15.95 -13.83
CA ALA A 32 10.65 16.98 -14.01
C ALA A 32 11.91 16.43 -14.70
N LEU A 33 12.33 15.21 -14.34
CA LEU A 33 13.42 14.52 -15.05
C LEU A 33 13.05 14.24 -16.51
N LEU A 34 11.82 13.78 -16.79
CA LEU A 34 11.33 13.53 -18.14
C LEU A 34 11.27 14.78 -19.00
N ASP A 35 10.81 15.91 -18.46
CA ASP A 35 10.78 17.19 -19.17
C ASP A 35 12.19 17.60 -19.58
N ILE A 36 13.14 17.43 -18.68
CA ILE A 36 14.55 17.63 -18.92
C ILE A 36 15.11 16.66 -19.99
N CYS A 37 14.76 15.37 -19.95
CA CYS A 37 15.19 14.40 -20.95
C CYS A 37 14.60 14.71 -22.34
N ARG A 38 13.42 15.34 -22.38
CA ARG A 38 12.73 15.70 -23.62
C ARG A 38 13.20 17.02 -24.19
N SER A 39 13.84 17.90 -23.40
CA SER A 39 14.29 19.21 -23.87
C SER A 39 15.47 19.13 -24.84
N THR A 40 16.41 18.20 -24.61
CA THR A 40 17.60 18.00 -25.45
C THR A 40 18.02 16.52 -25.47
N GLN A 41 18.64 16.06 -26.56
CA GLN A 41 18.93 14.63 -26.74
C GLN A 41 20.02 14.10 -25.79
N ASP A 42 21.03 14.92 -25.48
CA ASP A 42 22.16 14.54 -24.62
C ASP A 42 21.89 14.80 -23.13
N ALA A 43 20.75 15.41 -22.82
CA ALA A 43 20.40 15.80 -21.47
C ALA A 43 20.42 14.58 -20.53
N CYS A 44 19.87 13.47 -20.98
CA CYS A 44 19.76 12.24 -20.20
C CYS A 44 20.78 11.17 -20.59
N ALA A 45 21.94 11.60 -21.12
CA ALA A 45 23.07 10.71 -21.34
C ALA A 45 23.52 10.08 -20.02
N LEU A 46 23.77 8.77 -20.06
CA LEU A 46 24.28 8.00 -18.94
C LEU A 46 25.80 7.84 -19.06
N GLY A 47 26.49 7.97 -17.93
CA GLY A 47 27.91 7.66 -17.83
C GLY A 47 28.18 6.16 -17.88
N ALA A 48 29.45 5.78 -17.94
CA ALA A 48 29.88 4.38 -17.90
C ALA A 48 29.48 3.65 -16.59
N ASP A 49 29.17 4.42 -15.55
CA ASP A 49 28.69 3.96 -14.25
C ASP A 49 27.15 3.83 -14.18
N GLY A 50 26.43 4.17 -15.25
CA GLY A 50 24.98 4.11 -15.31
C GLY A 50 24.25 5.25 -14.59
N ARG A 51 24.98 6.29 -14.14
CA ARG A 51 24.39 7.53 -13.60
C ARG A 51 24.17 8.55 -14.70
N TYR A 52 23.26 9.50 -14.50
CA TYR A 52 23.16 10.62 -15.44
C TYR A 52 24.45 11.45 -15.41
N VAL A 53 24.98 11.78 -16.59
CA VAL A 53 26.17 12.64 -16.71
C VAL A 53 25.88 14.03 -16.15
N ARG A 54 24.62 14.47 -16.26
CA ARG A 54 24.14 15.75 -15.74
C ARG A 54 23.70 15.63 -14.29
N GLY A 55 24.25 16.48 -13.43
CA GLY A 55 24.00 16.44 -11.99
C GLY A 55 22.56 16.79 -11.57
N ASP A 56 21.89 17.66 -12.33
CA ASP A 56 20.47 18.02 -12.12
C ASP A 56 19.55 16.82 -12.40
N ALA A 57 19.77 16.11 -13.51
CA ALA A 57 19.03 14.90 -13.86
C ALA A 57 19.25 13.77 -12.83
N GLU A 58 20.51 13.56 -12.40
CA GLU A 58 20.83 12.58 -11.36
C GLU A 58 20.15 12.91 -10.03
N GLN A 59 20.14 14.19 -9.65
CA GLN A 59 19.49 14.63 -8.41
C GLN A 59 17.99 14.34 -8.42
N LEU A 60 17.29 14.65 -9.51
CA LEU A 60 15.85 14.37 -9.67
C LEU A 60 15.57 12.87 -9.63
N TYR A 61 16.39 12.08 -10.32
CA TYR A 61 16.29 10.63 -10.30
C TYR A 61 16.43 10.05 -8.88
N GLN A 62 17.47 10.44 -8.16
CA GLN A 62 17.73 9.97 -6.79
C GLN A 62 16.61 10.38 -5.84
N ARG A 63 16.06 11.59 -6.01
CA ARG A 63 14.93 12.08 -5.20
C ARG A 63 13.65 11.29 -5.49
N SER A 64 13.33 11.05 -6.76
CA SER A 64 12.21 10.21 -7.18
C SER A 64 12.32 8.79 -6.58
N ARG A 65 13.51 8.17 -6.66
CA ARG A 65 13.81 6.86 -6.04
C ARG A 65 13.71 6.87 -4.51
N ALA A 66 14.04 7.98 -3.85
CA ALA A 66 13.90 8.10 -2.40
C ALA A 66 12.42 8.12 -1.96
N PHE A 67 11.58 8.86 -2.69
CA PHE A 67 10.13 8.86 -2.46
C PHE A 67 9.50 7.49 -2.73
N ASP A 68 9.90 6.83 -3.81
CA ASP A 68 9.42 5.47 -4.15
C ASP A 68 9.77 4.45 -3.05
N ARG A 69 11.00 4.48 -2.54
CA ARG A 69 11.41 3.64 -1.39
C ARG A 69 10.64 3.94 -0.11
N ARG A 70 10.13 5.16 0.09
CA ARG A 70 9.26 5.50 1.22
C ARG A 70 7.85 4.97 0.99
N ALA A 71 7.27 5.20 -0.20
CA ALA A 71 5.98 4.68 -0.59
C ALA A 71 5.91 3.15 -0.42
N ASN A 72 6.94 2.43 -0.87
CA ASN A 72 7.01 0.97 -0.71
C ASN A 72 6.99 0.51 0.75
N ARG A 73 7.67 1.23 1.65
CA ARG A 73 7.63 0.91 3.10
C ARG A 73 6.22 1.07 3.67
N TRP A 74 5.50 2.12 3.26
CA TRP A 74 4.12 2.34 3.66
C TRP A 74 3.18 1.28 3.10
N LEU A 75 3.35 0.86 1.84
CA LEU A 75 2.58 -0.23 1.23
C LEU A 75 2.80 -1.57 1.92
N LEU A 76 4.05 -1.91 2.26
CA LEU A 76 4.35 -3.11 3.04
C LEU A 76 3.70 -3.06 4.43
N GLY A 77 3.73 -1.89 5.08
CA GLY A 77 3.00 -1.66 6.33
C GLY A 77 1.49 -1.85 6.18
N ALA A 78 0.90 -1.31 5.10
CA ALA A 78 -0.53 -1.45 4.81
C ALA A 78 -0.92 -2.91 4.60
N GLN A 79 -0.13 -3.69 3.84
CA GLN A 79 -0.36 -5.11 3.63
C GLN A 79 -0.26 -5.91 4.93
N ALA A 80 0.78 -5.67 5.73
CA ALA A 80 0.91 -6.33 7.04
C ALA A 80 -0.26 -6.00 7.97
N SER A 81 -0.69 -4.73 8.01
CA SER A 81 -1.83 -4.28 8.80
C SER A 81 -3.15 -4.87 8.30
N LEU A 82 -3.32 -5.04 6.99
CA LEU A 82 -4.50 -5.67 6.39
C LEU A 82 -4.57 -7.14 6.79
N LEU A 83 -3.46 -7.88 6.71
CA LEU A 83 -3.40 -9.27 7.16
C LEU A 83 -3.75 -9.40 8.64
N ALA A 84 -3.19 -8.54 9.49
CA ALA A 84 -3.51 -8.50 10.92
C ALA A 84 -5.00 -8.20 11.16
N THR A 85 -5.57 -7.24 10.44
CA THR A 85 -7.00 -6.91 10.50
C THR A 85 -7.85 -8.11 10.14
N THR A 86 -7.56 -8.77 9.01
CA THR A 86 -8.25 -9.97 8.57
C THR A 86 -8.18 -11.09 9.62
N ALA A 87 -7.00 -11.34 10.20
CA ALA A 87 -6.84 -12.34 11.25
C ALA A 87 -7.70 -12.02 12.48
N LEU A 88 -7.76 -10.76 12.92
CA LEU A 88 -8.62 -10.33 14.03
C LEU A 88 -10.10 -10.56 13.73
N PHE A 89 -10.54 -10.29 12.50
CA PHE A 89 -11.92 -10.57 12.08
C PHE A 89 -12.24 -12.07 12.12
N ILE A 90 -11.33 -12.91 11.64
CA ILE A 90 -11.48 -14.36 11.64
C ILE A 90 -11.52 -14.92 13.07
N ILE A 91 -10.62 -14.50 13.96
CA ILE A 91 -10.55 -15.00 15.34
C ILE A 91 -11.82 -14.68 16.13
N ASP A 92 -12.39 -13.49 15.92
CA ASP A 92 -13.60 -13.06 16.62
C ASP A 92 -14.89 -13.59 15.96
N LEU A 93 -14.78 -14.28 14.82
CA LEU A 93 -15.91 -14.92 14.16
C LEU A 93 -16.39 -16.12 15.02
N HIS A 94 -17.25 -15.86 15.98
CA HIS A 94 -17.86 -16.89 16.82
C HIS A 94 -19.00 -17.59 16.07
N PRO A 95 -18.97 -18.92 15.89
CA PRO A 95 -20.10 -19.65 15.34
C PRO A 95 -21.23 -19.69 16.39
N GLY A 96 -22.30 -18.92 16.19
CA GLY A 96 -23.59 -19.16 16.85
C GLY A 96 -24.17 -18.06 17.74
N GLN A 97 -23.52 -16.91 17.95
CA GLN A 97 -24.15 -15.75 18.61
C GLN A 97 -24.54 -14.70 17.58
N GLY A 98 -25.68 -14.92 16.91
CA GLY A 98 -26.43 -13.81 16.32
C GLY A 98 -27.05 -12.99 17.45
N PRO A 99 -27.30 -11.68 17.27
CA PRO A 99 -27.96 -10.87 18.29
C PRO A 99 -29.28 -11.52 18.73
N ASP A 100 -29.57 -11.52 20.04
CA ASP A 100 -30.76 -12.14 20.66
C ASP A 100 -32.11 -11.63 20.11
N ASN A 101 -32.10 -10.64 19.21
CA ASN A 101 -33.29 -10.06 18.60
C ASN A 101 -33.65 -10.63 17.21
N ILE A 102 -32.89 -11.56 16.65
CA ILE A 102 -33.25 -12.16 15.35
C ILE A 102 -34.27 -13.29 15.62
N PRO A 103 -35.53 -13.17 15.15
CA PRO A 103 -36.58 -14.16 15.40
C PRO A 103 -36.38 -15.50 14.66
N TYR A 104 -35.23 -15.68 14.00
CA TYR A 104 -34.88 -16.88 13.25
C TYR A 104 -33.60 -17.48 13.83
N PRO A 105 -33.59 -18.75 14.23
CA PRO A 105 -32.37 -19.43 14.69
C PRO A 105 -31.35 -19.50 13.55
N PRO A 106 -30.04 -19.51 13.85
CA PRO A 106 -29.00 -19.60 12.83
C PRO A 106 -29.18 -20.87 11.99
N VAL A 107 -29.26 -20.69 10.67
CA VAL A 107 -29.36 -21.81 9.72
C VAL A 107 -28.07 -22.62 9.80
N LYS A 108 -28.15 -23.83 10.33
CA LYS A 108 -27.06 -24.81 10.32
C LYS A 108 -26.93 -25.35 8.90
N VAL A 109 -26.01 -24.81 8.11
CA VAL A 109 -25.67 -25.40 6.81
C VAL A 109 -24.78 -26.61 7.07
N GLY A 110 -25.38 -27.80 7.13
CA GLY A 110 -24.64 -29.06 7.20
C GLY A 110 -23.95 -29.33 5.87
N MET A 111 -22.64 -29.05 5.78
CA MET A 111 -21.83 -29.54 4.66
C MET A 111 -21.61 -31.05 4.84
N ARG A 112 -22.45 -31.85 4.17
CA ARG A 112 -22.14 -33.26 3.95
C ARG A 112 -21.18 -33.35 2.76
N ILE A 113 -19.90 -33.52 3.05
CA ILE A 113 -18.95 -34.02 2.05
C ILE A 113 -19.17 -35.53 1.96
N ALA A 114 -19.74 -35.99 0.86
CA ALA A 114 -19.78 -37.41 0.55
C ALA A 114 -18.39 -37.82 0.04
N PHE A 115 -17.78 -38.79 0.72
CA PHE A 115 -16.65 -39.57 0.20
C PHE A 115 -17.18 -40.72 -0.64
#